data_AF-A0A838YQF1-F1
#
_entry.id   AF-A0A838YQF1-F1
#
_cell.length_a   1.000
_cell.length_b   1.000
_cell.length_c   1.000
_cell.angle_alpha   90.00
_cell.angle_beta   90.00
_cell.angle_gamma   90.00
#
_symmetry.space_group_name_H-M   'P 1'
#
loop_
_entity.id
_entity.type
_entity.pdbx_description
1 polymer ?
#
loop_
_entity_poly.entity_id
_entity_poly.type
_entity_poly.pdbx_seq_one_letter_code
_entity_poly.pdbx_strand_id
1 'polypeptide(L)' 'MSELIFVTSDSCELCRKGLKKVKIFSYFTTIRQVNVEDGYQEYLLRIPVLLKNNEVIDEGIFSRIKIFKKLLF' A
#
# COMPACT_ATOMS: atom_id res chain seq x y z
N MET A 1 -2.40 0.28 -17.52
CA MET A 1 -2.84 -0.56 -16.38
C MET A 1 -2.48 0.18 -15.12
N SER A 2 -3.42 0.38 -14.19
CA SER A 2 -3.12 1.02 -12.91
C SER A 2 -2.38 0.03 -12.02
N GLU A 3 -1.20 0.42 -11.53
CA GLU A 3 -0.40 -0.36 -10.57
C GLU A 3 -0.53 0.26 -9.17
N LEU A 4 -0.63 -0.59 -8.15
CA LEU A 4 -0.53 -0.20 -6.76
C LEU A 4 0.81 -0.63 -6.19
N ILE A 5 1.52 0.29 -5.57
CA ILE A 5 2.79 0.00 -4.88
C ILE A 5 2.49 -0.09 -3.39
N PHE A 6 2.72 -1.26 -2.81
CA PHE A 6 2.59 -1.51 -1.37
C PHE A 6 3.98 -1.51 -0.74
N VAL A 7 4.33 -0.40 -0.10
CA VAL A 7 5.59 -0.20 0.61
C VAL A 7 5.50 -0.86 1.99
N THR A 8 6.49 -1.69 2.32
CA THR A 8 6.48 -2.53 3.52
C THR A 8 7.88 -2.77 4.08
N SER A 9 8.00 -3.54 5.16
CA SER A 9 9.26 -4.07 5.69
C SER A 9 9.03 -5.48 6.24
N ASP A 10 10.12 -6.24 6.38
CA ASP A 10 10.06 -7.68 6.72
C ASP A 10 9.50 -7.97 8.13
N SER A 11 9.71 -7.05 9.07
CA SER A 11 9.31 -7.20 10.49
C SER A 11 8.21 -6.21 10.91
N CYS A 12 7.11 -6.16 10.15
CA CYS A 12 6.00 -5.23 10.41
C CYS A 12 4.64 -5.94 10.48
N GLU A 13 4.05 -6.06 11.69
CA GLU A 13 2.73 -6.69 11.88
C GLU A 13 1.61 -5.89 11.20
N LEU A 14 1.66 -4.57 11.29
CA LEU A 14 0.72 -3.66 10.60
C LEU A 14 0.73 -3.90 9.10
N CYS A 15 1.89 -4.16 8.52
CA CYS A 15 2.05 -4.42 7.10
C CYS A 15 1.42 -5.75 6.70
N ARG A 16 1.53 -6.80 7.52
CA ARG A 16 0.82 -8.07 7.28
C ARG A 16 -0.69 -7.87 7.27
N LYS A 17 -1.22 -7.06 8.19
CA LYS A 17 -2.66 -6.70 8.24
C LYS A 17 -3.06 -5.84 7.03
N GLY A 18 -2.24 -4.87 6.65
CA GLY A 18 -2.44 -4.02 5.48
C GLY A 18 -2.47 -4.81 4.18
N LEU A 19 -1.50 -5.70 3.95
CA LEU A 19 -1.42 -6.54 2.76
C LEU A 19 -2.67 -7.40 2.57
N LYS A 20 -3.22 -7.99 3.65
CA LYS A 20 -4.49 -8.74 3.58
C LYS A 20 -5.66 -7.87 3.12
N LYS A 21 -5.68 -6.58 3.52
CA LYS A 21 -6.71 -5.63 3.08
C LYS A 21 -6.50 -5.22 1.61
N VAL A 22 -5.27 -5.06 1.15
CA VAL A 22 -4.98 -4.65 -0.23
C VAL A 22 -5.12 -5.78 -1.22
N LYS A 23 -4.79 -7.03 -0.84
CA LYS A 23 -4.91 -8.22 -1.70
C LYS A 23 -6.30 -8.38 -2.33
N ILE A 24 -7.37 -7.90 -1.69
CA ILE A 24 -8.72 -7.97 -2.27
C ILE A 24 -8.84 -7.17 -3.58
N PHE A 25 -8.01 -6.14 -3.75
CA PHE A 25 -7.97 -5.31 -4.95
C PHE A 25 -7.12 -5.94 -6.05
N SER A 26 -6.35 -7.00 -5.78
CA SER A 26 -5.46 -7.65 -6.77
C SER A 26 -6.20 -8.18 -8.00
N TYR A 27 -7.52 -8.37 -7.89
CA TYR A 27 -8.37 -8.79 -9.01
C TYR A 27 -8.52 -7.69 -10.07
N PHE A 28 -8.42 -6.41 -9.69
CA PHE A 28 -8.63 -5.26 -10.56
C PHE A 28 -7.36 -4.48 -10.88
N THR A 29 -6.29 -4.69 -10.10
CA THR A 29 -5.03 -3.95 -10.23
C THR A 29 -3.85 -4.83 -9.84
N THR A 30 -2.71 -4.60 -10.48
CA THR A 30 -1.45 -5.24 -10.06
C THR A 30 -0.96 -4.59 -8.78
N ILE A 31 -0.65 -5.40 -7.77
CA ILE A 31 -0.05 -4.92 -6.53
C ILE A 31 1.41 -5.34 -6.50
N ARG A 32 2.30 -4.36 -6.50
CA ARG A 32 3.73 -4.55 -6.37
C ARG A 32 4.14 -4.27 -4.93
N GLN A 33 4.71 -5.27 -4.26
CA GLN A 33 5.24 -5.12 -2.92
C GLN A 33 6.71 -4.73 -3.01
N VAL A 34 7.11 -3.70 -2.27
CA VAL A 34 8.49 -3.19 -2.24
C VAL A 34 8.94 -2.99 -0.79
N ASN A 35 10.22 -3.24 -0.50
CA ASN A 35 10.76 -2.90 0.81
C ASN A 35 10.97 -1.38 0.88
N VAL A 36 10.70 -0.79 2.04
CA VAL A 36 10.91 0.62 2.31
C VAL A 36 12.37 1.05 2.14
N GLU A 37 13.31 0.11 2.33
CA GLU A 37 14.74 0.33 2.12
C GLU A 37 15.12 0.45 0.63
N ASP A 38 14.28 -0.05 -0.29
CA ASP A 38 14.49 -0.04 -1.74
C ASP A 38 14.10 1.31 -2.39
N GLY A 39 14.54 2.43 -1.78
CA GLY A 39 14.31 3.78 -2.31
C GLY A 39 12.98 4.44 -1.90
N TYR A 40 12.36 3.97 -0.81
CA TYR A 40 11.12 4.51 -0.24
C TYR A 40 11.30 4.96 1.22
N GLN A 41 12.52 5.34 1.60
CA GLN A 41 12.96 5.61 2.97
C GLN A 41 12.17 6.75 3.64
N GLU A 42 11.59 7.67 2.86
CA GLU A 42 10.71 8.73 3.34
C GLU A 42 9.45 8.19 4.03
N TYR A 43 9.09 6.93 3.78
CA TYR A 43 7.94 6.26 4.37
C TYR A 43 8.28 5.35 5.57
N LEU A 44 9.54 5.30 6.02
CA LEU A 44 10.01 4.39 7.08
C LEU A 44 9.11 4.38 8.34
N LEU A 45 8.68 5.55 8.78
CA LEU A 45 7.83 5.72 9.97
C LEU A 45 6.32 5.63 9.69
N ARG A 46 5.93 5.49 8.42
CA ARG A 46 4.54 5.52 7.93
C ARG A 46 4.09 4.17 7.37
N ILE A 47 4.99 3.19 7.26
CA ILE A 47 4.68 1.87 6.73
C ILE A 47 3.56 1.16 7.53
N PRO A 48 2.70 0.37 6.88
CA PRO A 48 2.64 0.17 5.42
C PRO A 48 2.10 1.40 4.68
N VAL A 49 2.57 1.64 3.46
CA VAL A 49 2.05 2.72 2.59
C VAL A 49 1.55 2.13 1.28
N LEU A 50 0.39 2.58 0.81
CA LEU A 50 -0.17 2.22 -0.48
C LEU A 50 -0.12 3.42 -1.42
N LEU A 51 0.59 3.27 -2.53
CA LEU A 51 0.75 4.29 -3.57
C LEU A 51 0.02 3.88 -4.85
N LYS A 52 -0.45 4.86 -5.60
CA LYS A 52 -0.91 4.73 -6.99
C LYS A 52 -0.43 5.96 -7.74
N ASN A 53 0.27 5.80 -8.86
CA ASN A 53 0.78 6.92 -9.65
C ASN A 53 1.59 7.95 -8.81
N ASN A 54 2.44 7.48 -7.89
CA ASN A 54 3.21 8.29 -6.92
C ASN A 54 2.38 9.06 -5.88
N GLU A 55 1.06 8.88 -5.82
CA GLU A 55 0.22 9.48 -4.78
C GLU A 55 -0.05 8.49 -3.65
N VAL A 56 -0.02 8.99 -2.42
CA VAL A 56 -0.40 8.21 -1.23
C VAL A 56 -1.91 8.04 -1.19
N ILE A 57 -2.34 6.78 -1.30
CA ILE A 57 -3.73 6.35 -1.19
C ILE A 57 -4.10 6.20 0.28
N ASP A 58 -3.29 5.43 1.01
CA ASP A 58 -3.45 5.22 2.45
C ASP A 58 -2.13 4.78 3.09
N GLU A 59 -2.03 4.92 4.42
CA GLU A 59 -0.83 4.62 5.18
C GLU A 59 -1.12 4.18 6.62
N GLY A 60 -0.18 3.46 7.24
CA GLY A 60 -0.32 2.91 8.59
C GLY A 60 -1.49 1.93 8.71
N ILE A 61 -2.57 2.36 9.38
CA ILE A 61 -3.77 1.55 9.57
C ILE A 61 -4.73 1.75 8.39
N PHE A 62 -4.65 0.84 7.42
CA PHE A 62 -5.47 0.93 6.21
C PHE A 62 -6.97 0.87 6.46
N SER A 63 -7.70 1.75 5.79
CA SER A 63 -9.16 1.77 5.72
C SER A 63 -9.63 1.34 4.34
N ARG A 64 -10.39 0.23 4.27
CA ARG A 64 -10.95 -0.27 3.00
C ARG A 64 -11.80 0.77 2.28
N ILE A 65 -12.56 1.56 3.04
CA ILE A 65 -13.45 2.61 2.50
C ILE A 65 -12.62 3.72 1.85
N LYS A 66 -11.54 4.16 2.51
CA LYS A 66 -10.65 5.22 2.01
C LYS A 66 -9.94 4.79 0.73
N ILE A 67 -9.39 3.57 0.73
CA ILE A 67 -8.74 2.98 -0.44
C ILE A 67 -9.73 2.88 -1.60
N PHE A 68 -10.93 2.32 -1.37
CA PHE A 68 -11.93 2.17 -2.42
C PHE A 68 -12.35 3.51 -3.04
N LYS A 69 -12.58 4.55 -2.23
CA LYS A 69 -12.90 5.90 -2.73
C LYS A 69 -11.81 6.47 -3.64
N LYS A 70 -10.54 6.36 -3.25
CA LYS A 70 -9.40 6.85 -4.05
C LYS A 70 -9.03 5.96 -5.23
N LEU A 71 -9.56 4.74 -5.32
CA LEU A 71 -9.38 3.89 -6.50
C LEU A 71 -10.41 4.20 -7.59
N LEU A 72 -11.61 4.63 -7.21
CA LEU A 72 -12.74 4.96 -8.10
C LEU A 72 -12.72 6.39 -8.65
N PHE A 73 -12.15 7.34 -7.90
CA PHE A 73 -11.99 8.75 -8.24
C PHE A 73 -10.50 9.09 -8.31
#